data_AF-A0A4Y5SKZ7-F1
#
_entry.id   AF-A0A4Y5SKZ7-F1
#
_cell.length_a   1.000
_cell.length_b   1.000
_cell.length_c   1.000
_cell.angle_alpha   90.00
_cell.angle_beta   90.00
_cell.angle_gamma   90.00
#
_symmetry.space_group_name_H-M   'P 1'
#
loop_
_entity.id
_entity.type
_entity.pdbx_description
1 polymer ?
#
loop_
_entity_poly.entity_id
_entity_poly.type
_entity_poly.pdbx_seq_one_letter_code
_entity_poly.pdbx_strand_id
1 'polypeptide(L)'
;MIVADASFIVDALIVPRRRKKDDRYFKQLKRHQRSKELLSFFLEEGFQIYMPFLGLVEVSSLITRKLGKDANVGAVLSFLEKELGVEVVLLE
;
A
#
# COMPACT_ATOMS: atom_id res chain seq x y z
N MET A 1 -11.03 -0.76 -15.27
CA MET A 1 -9.81 -1.52 -14.91
C MET A 1 -8.69 -0.52 -14.69
N ILE A 2 -8.03 -0.56 -13.54
CA ILE A 2 -6.96 0.35 -13.15
C ILE A 2 -5.72 -0.49 -12.88
N VAL A 3 -4.61 -0.20 -13.55
CA VAL A 3 -3.33 -0.83 -13.24
C VAL A 3 -2.62 0.04 -12.21
N ALA A 4 -2.40 -0.50 -11.02
CA ALA A 4 -1.77 0.21 -9.93
C ALA A 4 -0.25 0.00 -9.95
N ASP A 5 0.48 1.12 -9.90
CA ASP A 5 1.93 1.12 -9.70
C ASP A 5 2.28 0.84 -8.23
N ALA A 6 3.44 0.22 -7.98
CA ALA A 6 3.89 -0.12 -6.64
C ALA A 6 4.06 1.12 -5.75
N SER A 7 4.54 2.24 -6.30
CA SER A 7 4.74 3.48 -5.54
C SER A 7 3.41 4.10 -5.10
N PHE A 8 2.37 4.00 -5.93
CA PHE A 8 1.02 4.46 -5.60
C PHE A 8 0.45 3.69 -4.41
N ILE A 9 0.52 2.34 -4.46
CA ILE A 9 0.03 1.49 -3.36
C ILE A 9 0.83 1.75 -2.08
N VAL A 10 2.16 1.83 -2.16
CA VAL A 10 2.99 2.12 -0.99
C VAL A 10 2.69 3.49 -0.37
N ASP A 11 2.52 4.53 -1.20
CA ASP A 11 2.15 5.85 -0.71
C ASP A 11 0.73 5.85 -0.10
N ALA A 12 -0.22 5.08 -0.65
CA ALA A 12 -1.57 4.96 -0.07
C ALA A 12 -1.57 4.26 1.30
N LEU A 13 -0.77 3.20 1.46
CA LEU A 13 -0.77 2.35 2.65
C LEU A 13 0.13 2.89 3.79
N ILE A 14 1.22 3.59 3.46
CA ILE A 14 2.25 3.91 4.44
C ILE A 14 2.33 5.41 4.71
N VAL A 15 1.98 5.79 5.94
CA VAL A 15 2.17 7.15 6.46
C VAL A 15 3.67 7.48 6.52
N PRO A 16 4.13 8.63 6.01
CA PRO A 16 5.53 9.03 6.08
C PRO A 16 6.04 9.19 7.52
N ARG A 17 7.13 8.50 7.88
CA ARG A 17 7.71 8.51 9.25
C ARG A 17 9.01 9.33 9.37
N ARG A 18 9.11 10.49 8.71
CA ARG A 18 10.30 11.36 8.88
C ARG A 18 10.28 12.04 10.25
N ARG A 19 11.43 12.03 10.93
CA ARG A 19 11.67 12.76 12.18
C ARG A 19 11.62 14.28 11.94
N LYS A 20 12.32 14.76 10.91
CA LYS A 20 12.32 16.17 10.51
C LYS A 20 11.05 16.48 9.70
N LYS A 21 10.27 17.46 10.15
CA LYS A 21 9.06 17.96 9.48
C LYS A 21 9.42 19.07 8.48
N ASP A 22 10.21 18.70 7.47
CA ASP A 22 10.65 19.58 6.39
C ASP A 22 9.65 19.59 5.22
N ASP A 23 9.87 20.45 4.22
CA ASP A 23 9.04 20.49 3.00
C ASP A 23 8.94 19.12 2.32
N ARG A 24 9.98 18.30 2.41
CA ARG A 24 9.98 16.93 1.88
C ARG A 24 9.00 16.03 2.64
N TYR A 25 8.91 16.15 3.97
CA TYR A 25 7.89 15.49 4.77
C TYR A 25 6.49 15.91 4.33
N PHE A 26 6.22 17.22 4.20
CA PHE A 26 4.89 17.69 3.80
C PHE A 26 4.52 17.24 2.38
N LYS A 27 5.48 17.25 1.44
CA LYS A 27 5.29 16.68 0.10
C LYS A 27 5.00 15.18 0.12
N GLN A 28 5.60 14.42 1.03
CA GLN A 28 5.30 13.00 1.21
C GLN A 28 3.93 12.80 1.83
N LEU A 29 3.57 13.61 2.83
CA LEU A 29 2.29 13.52 3.51
C LEU A 29 1.12 13.83 2.56
N LYS A 30 1.26 14.88 1.74
CA LYS A 30 0.28 15.23 0.71
C LYS A 30 0.09 14.12 -0.32
N ARG A 31 1.18 13.45 -0.72
CA ARG A 31 1.10 12.28 -1.61
C ARG A 31 0.38 11.12 -0.96
N HIS A 32 0.73 10.79 0.28
CA HIS A 32 0.04 9.74 1.03
C HIS A 32 -1.48 10.00 1.11
N GLN A 33 -1.88 11.21 1.49
CA GLN A 33 -3.30 11.60 1.59
C GLN A 33 -4.01 11.42 0.24
N ARG A 34 -3.44 11.98 -0.84
CA ARG A 34 -4.03 11.88 -2.17
C ARG A 34 -4.11 10.44 -2.68
N SER A 35 -3.07 9.64 -2.47
CA SER A 35 -3.06 8.24 -2.90
C SER A 35 -4.08 7.41 -2.12
N LYS A 36 -4.22 7.67 -0.81
CA LYS A 36 -5.21 7.02 0.04
C LYS A 36 -6.62 7.36 -0.40
N GLU A 37 -6.95 8.64 -0.60
CA GLU A 37 -8.26 9.08 -1.09
C GLU A 37 -8.62 8.45 -2.43
N LEU A 38 -7.66 8.41 -3.36
CA LEU A 38 -7.89 7.84 -4.68
C LEU A 38 -8.08 6.31 -4.63
N LEU A 39 -7.29 5.62 -3.81
CA LEU A 39 -7.44 4.18 -3.61
C LEU A 39 -8.81 3.85 -2.99
N SER A 40 -9.22 4.58 -1.95
CA SER A 40 -10.54 4.42 -1.34
C SER A 40 -11.66 4.65 -2.35
N PHE A 41 -11.59 5.73 -3.14
CA PHE A 41 -12.55 5.99 -4.21
C PHE A 41 -12.64 4.83 -5.21
N PHE A 42 -11.50 4.27 -5.64
CA PHE A 42 -11.50 3.14 -6.58
C PHE A 42 -12.16 1.89 -6.00
N LEU A 43 -11.91 1.60 -4.72
CA LEU A 43 -12.51 0.46 -4.04
C LEU A 43 -14.01 0.65 -3.82
N GLU A 44 -14.44 1.84 -3.40
CA GLU A 44 -15.84 2.20 -3.14
C GLU A 44 -16.70 2.15 -4.42
N GLU A 45 -16.17 2.64 -5.54
CA GLU A 45 -16.85 2.62 -6.84
C GLU A 45 -16.75 1.26 -7.56
N GLY A 46 -16.14 0.26 -6.93
CA GLY A 46 -16.04 -1.11 -7.48
C GLY A 46 -15.10 -1.24 -8.67
N PHE A 47 -14.12 -0.35 -8.82
CA PHE A 47 -13.10 -0.50 -9.85
C PHE A 47 -12.22 -1.73 -9.57
N GLN A 48 -12.04 -2.57 -10.58
CA GLN A 48 -11.01 -3.61 -10.52
C GLN A 48 -9.63 -3.00 -10.59
N ILE A 49 -8.86 -3.17 -9.51
CA ILE A 49 -7.46 -2.78 -9.41
C ILE A 49 -6.60 -3.99 -9.72
N TYR A 50 -5.74 -3.85 -10.71
CA TYR A 50 -4.79 -4.86 -11.13
C TYR A 50 -3.37 -4.43 -10.75
N MET A 51 -2.58 -5.37 -10.25
CA MET A 51 -1.16 -5.19 -10.03
C MET A 51 -0.41 -6.38 -10.65
N PRO A 52 0.58 -6.15 -11.52
CA PRO A 52 1.46 -7.22 -11.97
C PRO A 52 2.16 -7.89 -10.79
N PHE A 53 2.44 -9.19 -10.89
CA PHE A 53 3.14 -9.95 -9.83
C PHE A 53 4.45 -9.28 -9.38
N LEU A 54 5.25 -8.75 -10.32
CA LEU A 54 6.47 -8.01 -9.98
C LEU A 54 6.18 -6.77 -9.12
N GLY A 55 5.09 -6.05 -9.39
CA GLY A 55 4.64 -4.93 -8.58
C GLY A 55 4.27 -5.37 -7.17
N LEU A 56 3.64 -6.54 -7.00
CA LEU A 56 3.34 -7.09 -5.68
C LEU A 56 4.62 -7.38 -4.87
N VAL A 57 5.65 -7.95 -5.52
CA VAL A 57 6.97 -8.20 -4.91
C VAL A 57 7.64 -6.88 -4.47
N GLU A 58 7.55 -5.84 -5.29
CA GLU A 58 8.07 -4.52 -4.94
C GLU A 58 7.32 -3.90 -3.76
N VAL A 59 5.99 -3.91 -3.78
CA VAL A 59 5.14 -3.39 -2.70
C VAL A 59 5.46 -4.07 -1.39
N SER A 60 5.50 -5.40 -1.36
CA SER A 60 5.81 -6.17 -0.16
C SER A 60 7.22 -5.89 0.36
N SER A 61 8.23 -5.82 -0.51
CA SER A 61 9.60 -5.44 -0.14
C SER A 61 9.68 -4.03 0.46
N LEU A 62 8.97 -3.07 -0.14
CA LEU A 62 8.93 -1.68 0.32
C LEU A 62 8.19 -1.51 1.64
N ILE A 63 7.09 -2.25 1.83
CA ILE A 63 6.34 -2.28 3.09
C ILE A 63 7.21 -2.84 4.20
N THR A 64 7.80 -4.01 4.01
CA THR A 64 8.66 -4.66 5.01
C THR A 64 9.83 -3.75 5.42
N ARG A 65 10.46 -3.07 4.45
CA ARG A 65 11.53 -2.12 4.73
C ARG A 65 11.04 -0.91 5.54
N LYS A 66 9.86 -0.37 5.23
CA LYS A 66 9.33 0.85 5.86
C LYS A 66 8.69 0.60 7.22
N LEU A 67 8.18 -0.59 7.46
CA LEU A 67 7.47 -0.94 8.70
C LEU A 67 8.27 -1.83 9.65
N GLY A 68 9.36 -2.46 9.19
CA GLY A 68 10.20 -3.38 9.98
C GLY A 68 9.82 -4.84 9.75
N LYS A 69 10.81 -5.75 9.88
CA LYS A 69 10.76 -7.16 9.44
C LYS A 69 9.60 -7.99 10.00
N ASP A 70 9.21 -7.78 11.26
CA ASP A 70 8.28 -8.69 11.96
C ASP A 70 6.85 -8.13 12.10
N ALA A 71 6.64 -6.86 11.79
CA ALA A 71 5.40 -6.18 12.16
C ALA A 71 4.25 -6.28 11.14
N ASN A 72 4.47 -6.78 9.93
CA ASN A 72 3.52 -6.46 8.85
C ASN A 72 3.20 -7.52 7.79
N VAL A 73 3.73 -8.75 7.84
CA VAL A 73 3.17 -9.77 6.93
C VAL A 73 1.73 -10.06 7.33
N GLY A 74 1.46 -10.34 8.61
CA GLY A 74 0.09 -10.55 9.11
C GLY A 74 -0.83 -9.34 8.89
N ALA A 75 -0.37 -8.11 9.16
CA ALA A 75 -1.21 -6.92 8.99
C ALA A 75 -1.46 -6.57 7.51
N VAL A 76 -0.50 -6.81 6.62
CA VAL A 76 -0.70 -6.65 5.17
C VAL A 76 -1.64 -7.72 4.66
N LEU A 77 -1.46 -8.98 5.07
CA LEU A 77 -2.38 -10.07 4.70
C LEU A 77 -3.79 -9.79 5.21
N SER A 78 -3.97 -9.40 6.48
CA SER A 78 -5.28 -9.02 7.01
C SER A 78 -5.88 -7.80 6.32
N PHE A 79 -5.06 -6.83 5.88
CA PHE A 79 -5.54 -5.70 5.07
C PHE A 79 -5.98 -6.15 3.68
N LEU A 80 -5.20 -6.99 3.00
CA LEU A 80 -5.53 -7.53 1.68
C LEU A 80 -6.78 -8.43 1.74
N GLU A 81 -6.90 -9.28 2.75
CA GLU A 81 -8.08 -10.12 2.99
C GLU A 81 -9.33 -9.27 3.24
N LYS A 82 -9.21 -8.23 4.07
CA LYS A 82 -10.33 -7.36 4.45
C LYS A 82 -10.80 -6.46 3.32
N GLU A 83 -9.88 -5.88 2.56
CA GLU A 83 -10.19 -4.83 1.58
C GLU A 83 -10.27 -5.35 0.13
N LEU A 84 -9.64 -6.50 -0.17
CA LEU A 84 -9.66 -7.10 -1.51
C LEU A 84 -10.44 -8.42 -1.57
N GLY A 85 -10.85 -9.00 -0.45
CA GLY A 85 -11.59 -10.27 -0.41
C GLY A 85 -10.79 -11.47 -0.94
N VAL A 86 -9.46 -11.36 -0.93
CA VAL A 86 -8.56 -12.41 -1.44
C VAL A 86 -8.04 -13.23 -0.26
N GLU A 87 -8.35 -14.52 -0.22
CA GLU A 87 -7.78 -15.47 0.74
C GLU A 87 -6.32 -15.77 0.32
N VAL A 88 -5.35 -15.36 1.13
CA VAL A 88 -3.93 -15.55 0.82
C VAL A 88 -3.42 -16.77 1.59
N VAL A 89 -3.42 -17.92 0.93
CA VAL A 89 -2.86 -19.16 1.49
C VAL A 89 -1.34 -19.14 1.36
N LEU A 90 -0.63 -19.02 2.49
CA LEU A 90 0.80 -19.27 2.57
C LEU A 90 1.02 -20.79 2.60
N LEU A 91 1.53 -21.36 1.51
CA LEU A 91 1.98 -22.74 1.48
C LEU A 91 3.38 -22.80 2.13
N GLU A 92 3.50 -23.62 3.18
CA GLU A 92 4.78 -23.95 3.85
C GLU A 92 5.76 -24.69 2.93
#